data_AF-A0A348ZKY0-F1
#
_entry.id   AF-A0A348ZKY0-F1
#
_cell.length_a   1.000
_cell.length_b   1.000
_cell.length_c   1.000
_cell.angle_alpha   90.00
_cell.angle_beta   90.00
_cell.angle_gamma   90.00
#
_symmetry.space_group_name_H-M   'P 1'
#
loop_
_entity.id
_entity.type
_entity.pdbx_description
1 polymer ?
#
loop_
_entity_poly.entity_id
_entity_poly.type
_entity_poly.pdbx_seq_one_letter_code
_entity_poly.pdbx_strand_id
1 'polypeptide(L)'
;MFKKLLAIMLTVAVAFSLVGCGSDEGKIKLAKYKGVVVYKDDIKVTDADVKSAIDNALSQSAKEKKVKKGKVGASDKVNVDYKGQIEYKGKKEAFEGGTAKKQDIDLAQDAQNYIEGFTSSIVGHNVGDKFTAKMKFPKTYTNKAKVKGKEVSLAGKPVWFTFKINSLTKKETPKLNDKFVKENAKTLFQADKDIKTVKELKKYIKTEMRKYNIS
;
A
#
# COMPACT_ATOMS: atom_id res chain seq x y z
N MET A 1 -20.78 40.37 -2.60
CA MET A 1 -20.87 40.95 -3.97
C MET A 1 -20.46 39.82 -4.92
N PHE A 2 -21.23 39.25 -5.84
CA PHE A 2 -22.52 39.54 -6.46
C PHE A 2 -23.28 38.21 -6.69
N LYS A 3 -24.61 38.27 -6.56
CA LYS A 3 -25.59 37.20 -6.85
C LYS A 3 -25.67 36.88 -8.36
N LYS A 4 -26.17 35.67 -8.68
CA LYS A 4 -27.11 35.26 -9.77
C LYS A 4 -26.83 33.78 -10.10
N LEU A 5 -27.59 32.76 -9.69
CA LEU A 5 -29.02 32.48 -9.93
C LEU A 5 -29.44 32.88 -11.35
N LEU A 6 -29.33 31.95 -12.29
CA LEU A 6 -30.07 31.99 -13.55
C LEU A 6 -30.96 30.76 -13.64
N ALA A 7 -32.26 31.03 -13.58
CA ALA A 7 -33.35 30.07 -13.61
C ALA A 7 -33.48 29.42 -14.99
N ILE A 8 -33.60 28.10 -15.00
CA ILE A 8 -34.05 27.32 -16.15
C ILE A 8 -35.58 27.28 -16.07
N MET A 9 -36.25 28.14 -16.84
CA MET A 9 -37.66 28.00 -17.14
C MET A 9 -37.84 27.94 -18.65
N LEU A 10 -38.09 26.74 -19.16
CA LEU A 10 -38.72 26.58 -20.47
C LEU A 10 -40.04 25.84 -20.23
N THR A 11 -41.12 26.58 -20.40
CA THR A 11 -42.51 26.20 -20.19
C THR A 11 -42.93 25.00 -21.03
N VAL A 12 -43.62 24.08 -20.36
CA VAL A 12 -44.36 22.93 -20.90
C VAL A 12 -45.55 23.43 -21.74
N ALA A 13 -45.66 22.97 -22.97
CA ALA A 13 -46.91 22.98 -23.73
C ALA A 13 -47.23 21.53 -24.12
N VAL A 14 -48.20 20.94 -23.41
CA VAL A 14 -48.79 19.64 -23.72
C VAL A 14 -49.80 19.84 -24.85
N ALA A 15 -49.61 19.14 -25.97
CA ALA A 15 -50.66 18.92 -26.96
C ALA A 15 -50.71 17.42 -27.27
N PHE A 16 -51.80 16.81 -26.82
CA PHE A 16 -52.19 15.42 -27.09
C PHE A 16 -52.77 15.33 -28.51
N SER A 17 -52.28 14.41 -29.34
CA SER A 17 -53.14 13.68 -30.29
C SER A 17 -52.42 12.47 -30.93
N LEU A 18 -53.04 11.31 -30.69
CA LEU A 18 -53.17 10.12 -31.56
C LEU A 18 -51.94 9.26 -31.88
N VAL A 19 -52.11 7.97 -31.59
CA VAL A 19 -51.16 6.86 -31.79
C VAL A 19 -51.00 6.55 -33.28
N GLY A 20 -49.79 6.73 -33.80
CA GLY A 20 -49.27 6.05 -34.98
C GLY A 20 -48.04 5.25 -34.55
N CYS A 21 -48.06 3.93 -34.76
CA CYS A 21 -46.87 3.09 -34.58
C CYS A 21 -45.97 3.27 -35.80
N GLY A 22 -45.17 4.32 -35.77
CA GLY A 22 -44.06 4.57 -36.69
C GLY A 22 -42.85 4.94 -35.84
N SER A 23 -41.68 4.43 -36.18
CA SER A 23 -40.42 4.82 -35.56
C SER A 23 -40.08 6.27 -35.95
N ASP A 24 -40.79 7.22 -35.34
CA ASP A 24 -40.48 8.65 -35.42
C ASP A 24 -39.29 8.91 -34.50
N GLU A 25 -38.09 8.77 -35.04
CA GLU A 25 -36.89 9.34 -34.44
C GLU A 25 -37.04 10.88 -34.51
N GLY A 26 -37.71 11.44 -33.50
CA GLY A 26 -38.13 12.84 -33.47
C GLY A 26 -37.03 13.81 -33.90
N LYS A 27 -37.38 14.74 -34.80
CA LYS A 27 -36.45 15.77 -35.28
C LYS A 27 -36.09 16.72 -34.14
N ILE A 28 -34.90 16.57 -33.56
CA ILE A 28 -34.34 17.52 -32.59
C ILE A 28 -33.97 18.81 -33.35
N LYS A 29 -34.61 19.93 -33.01
CA LYS A 29 -34.16 21.25 -33.46
C LYS A 29 -32.97 21.69 -32.61
N LEU A 30 -31.80 21.78 -33.21
CA LEU A 30 -30.61 22.34 -32.57
C LEU A 30 -30.89 23.78 -32.12
N ALA A 31 -30.70 24.05 -30.82
CA ALA A 31 -30.67 25.41 -30.30
C ALA A 31 -29.48 26.19 -30.90
N LYS A 32 -29.50 27.53 -30.81
CA LYS A 32 -28.37 28.39 -31.24
C LYS A 32 -27.11 28.06 -30.41
N TYR A 33 -26.26 27.19 -30.95
CA TYR A 33 -24.98 26.81 -30.37
C TYR A 33 -23.83 27.74 -30.79
N LYS A 34 -24.00 28.48 -31.91
CA LYS A 34 -23.05 29.50 -32.34
C LYS A 34 -23.10 30.69 -31.38
N GLY A 35 -22.00 30.94 -30.67
CA GLY A 35 -21.86 32.02 -29.69
C GLY A 35 -21.81 31.58 -28.23
N VAL A 36 -21.85 30.27 -27.94
CA VAL A 36 -21.57 29.77 -26.59
C VAL A 36 -20.10 30.04 -26.25
N VAL A 37 -19.87 30.85 -25.22
CA VAL A 37 -18.54 31.14 -24.71
C VAL A 37 -18.07 29.95 -23.88
N VAL A 38 -17.08 29.23 -24.39
CA VAL A 38 -16.40 28.16 -23.65
C VAL A 38 -15.25 28.77 -22.88
N TYR A 39 -15.33 28.78 -21.56
CA TYR A 39 -14.21 29.14 -20.70
C TYR A 39 -13.27 27.95 -20.61
N LYS A 40 -12.02 28.14 -21.03
CA LYS A 40 -10.96 27.16 -20.88
C LYS A 40 -10.12 27.56 -19.68
N ASP A 41 -10.21 26.81 -18.59
CA ASP A 41 -9.29 26.99 -17.47
C ASP A 41 -7.88 26.59 -17.95
N ASP A 42 -6.95 27.54 -17.93
CA ASP A 42 -5.55 27.27 -18.27
C ASP A 42 -4.85 26.65 -17.05
N ILE A 43 -5.17 25.39 -16.76
CA ILE A 43 -4.52 24.63 -15.69
C ILE A 43 -3.09 24.35 -16.12
N LYS A 44 -2.16 25.19 -15.66
CA LYS A 44 -0.73 25.04 -15.93
C LYS A 44 -0.19 23.82 -15.21
N VAL A 45 0.12 22.76 -15.96
CA VAL A 45 0.92 21.64 -15.46
C VAL A 45 2.31 22.12 -15.10
N THR A 46 2.62 22.05 -13.81
CA THR A 46 3.90 22.45 -13.23
C THR A 46 4.90 21.29 -13.30
N ASP A 47 6.18 21.61 -13.10
CA ASP A 47 7.20 20.56 -12.99
C ASP A 47 7.06 19.73 -11.70
N ALA A 48 6.39 20.28 -10.68
CA ALA A 48 6.07 19.56 -9.45
C ALA A 48 5.04 18.44 -9.69
N ASP A 49 4.03 18.70 -10.53
CA ASP A 49 3.02 17.69 -10.91
C ASP A 49 3.68 16.51 -11.64
N VAL A 50 4.56 16.81 -12.59
CA VAL A 50 5.33 15.81 -13.34
C VAL A 50 6.24 15.01 -12.40
N LYS A 51 6.91 15.69 -11.46
CA LYS A 51 7.76 15.03 -10.47
C LYS A 51 6.93 14.10 -9.57
N SER A 52 5.77 14.56 -9.09
CA SER A 52 4.89 13.75 -8.25
C SER A 52 4.40 12.50 -8.97
N ALA A 53 4.04 12.60 -10.25
CA ALA A 53 3.64 11.44 -11.05
C ALA A 53 4.78 10.41 -11.17
N ILE A 54 6.01 10.88 -11.40
CA ILE A 54 7.19 10.01 -11.50
C ILE A 54 7.51 9.38 -10.13
N ASP A 55 7.49 10.15 -9.05
CA ASP A 55 7.78 9.66 -7.69
C ASP A 55 6.77 8.59 -7.28
N ASN A 56 5.48 8.77 -7.62
CA ASN A 56 4.45 7.76 -7.42
C ASN A 56 4.76 6.46 -8.19
N ALA A 57 5.13 6.56 -9.47
CA ALA A 57 5.49 5.40 -10.28
C ALA A 57 6.74 4.68 -9.75
N LEU A 58 7.76 5.42 -9.28
CA LEU A 58 8.95 4.83 -8.65
C LEU A 58 8.59 4.10 -7.37
N SER A 59 7.76 4.71 -6.52
CA SER A 59 7.29 4.11 -5.27
C SER A 59 6.52 2.81 -5.51
N GLN A 60 5.65 2.77 -6.53
CA GLN A 60 4.93 1.55 -6.94
C GLN A 60 5.88 0.47 -7.50
N SER A 61 7.02 0.88 -8.03
CA SER A 61 8.05 -0.03 -8.58
C SER A 61 9.05 -0.51 -7.53
N ALA A 62 8.89 -0.13 -6.26
CA ALA A 62 9.79 -0.53 -5.19
C ALA A 62 9.77 -2.05 -5.02
N LYS A 63 10.96 -2.66 -4.99
CA LYS A 63 11.11 -4.10 -4.78
C LYS A 63 11.53 -4.39 -3.34
N GLU A 64 11.01 -5.47 -2.77
CA GLU A 64 11.49 -5.96 -1.48
C GLU A 64 12.84 -6.67 -1.65
N LYS A 65 13.79 -6.35 -0.77
CA LYS A 65 15.11 -6.99 -0.73
C LYS A 65 15.49 -7.36 0.69
N LYS A 66 15.93 -8.60 0.86
CA LYS A 66 16.48 -9.07 2.13
C LYS A 66 17.90 -8.53 2.31
N VAL A 67 18.14 -7.82 3.41
CA VAL A 67 19.44 -7.29 3.81
C VAL A 67 19.91 -7.95 5.10
N LYS A 68 21.19 -8.30 5.16
CA LYS A 68 21.80 -9.02 6.28
C LYS A 68 22.50 -8.10 7.30
N LYS A 69 22.18 -6.80 7.28
CA LYS A 69 22.78 -5.77 8.13
C LYS A 69 21.73 -4.70 8.46
N GLY A 70 21.93 -4.01 9.58
CA GLY A 70 21.11 -2.88 10.01
C GLY A 70 20.39 -3.13 11.34
N LYS A 71 19.86 -2.05 11.90
CA LYS A 71 19.05 -2.03 13.11
C LYS A 71 17.57 -2.18 12.77
N VAL A 72 16.84 -2.99 13.52
CA VAL A 72 15.41 -3.25 13.33
C VAL A 72 14.59 -2.04 13.79
N GLY A 73 13.74 -1.51 12.91
CA GLY A 73 12.72 -0.51 13.23
C GLY A 73 11.33 -1.13 13.51
N ALA A 74 10.42 -0.34 14.08
CA ALA A 74 9.07 -0.79 14.45
C ALA A 74 8.18 -1.18 13.25
N SER A 75 8.45 -0.60 12.07
CA SER A 75 7.72 -0.89 10.82
C SER A 75 8.52 -1.76 9.85
N ASP A 76 9.60 -2.38 10.32
CA ASP A 76 10.40 -3.26 9.47
C ASP A 76 9.79 -4.65 9.41
N LYS A 77 10.00 -5.32 8.27
CA LYS A 77 9.76 -6.75 8.13
C LYS A 77 11.06 -7.50 8.36
N VAL A 78 11.03 -8.52 9.20
CA VAL A 78 12.21 -9.25 9.66
C VAL A 78 12.11 -10.73 9.33
N ASN A 79 13.22 -11.37 9.00
CA ASN A 79 13.34 -12.82 9.03
C ASN A 79 13.96 -13.23 10.36
N VAL A 80 13.26 -14.05 11.15
CA VAL A 80 13.68 -14.40 12.51
C VAL A 80 13.49 -15.89 12.79
N ASP A 81 14.43 -16.48 13.53
CA ASP A 81 14.22 -17.75 14.21
C ASP A 81 13.83 -17.45 15.66
N TYR A 82 12.83 -18.14 16.21
CA TYR A 82 12.49 -18.01 17.62
C TYR A 82 12.22 -19.35 18.28
N LYS A 83 12.54 -19.43 19.57
CA LYS A 83 12.28 -20.58 20.43
C LYS A 83 11.64 -20.13 21.73
N GLY A 84 10.38 -20.49 21.92
CA GLY A 84 9.59 -20.28 23.12
C GLY A 84 9.80 -21.38 24.14
N GLN A 85 10.03 -20.98 25.39
CA GLN A 85 10.19 -21.87 26.52
C GLN A 85 9.31 -21.41 27.68
N ILE A 86 8.86 -22.38 28.47
CA ILE A 86 8.07 -22.17 29.67
C ILE A 86 8.71 -22.90 30.84
N GLU A 87 8.49 -22.39 32.04
CA GLU A 87 8.89 -23.12 33.24
C GLU A 87 7.99 -24.33 33.46
N TYR A 88 8.61 -25.50 33.53
CA TYR A 88 7.95 -26.78 33.73
C TYR A 88 8.82 -27.66 34.63
N LYS A 89 8.28 -28.03 35.80
CA LYS A 89 8.98 -28.84 36.81
C LYS A 89 10.37 -28.30 37.18
N GLY A 90 10.47 -26.98 37.38
CA GLY A 90 11.70 -26.29 37.76
C GLY A 90 12.74 -26.11 36.65
N LYS A 91 12.40 -26.42 35.38
CA LYS A 91 13.29 -26.22 34.22
C LYS A 91 12.57 -25.47 33.10
N LYS A 92 13.33 -24.74 32.27
CA LYS A 92 12.81 -24.08 31.06
C LYS A 92 12.74 -25.08 29.91
N GLU A 93 11.54 -25.50 29.56
CA GLU A 93 11.29 -26.49 28.53
C GLU A 93 10.60 -25.83 27.33
N ALA A 94 10.90 -26.30 26.13
CA ALA A 94 10.20 -25.83 24.93
C ALA A 94 8.76 -26.34 24.95
N PHE A 95 7.83 -25.49 24.51
CA PHE A 95 6.43 -25.87 24.32
C PHE A 95 6.10 -25.94 22.82
N GLU A 96 5.23 -26.88 22.44
CA GLU A 96 4.77 -27.02 21.06
C GLU A 96 4.08 -25.74 20.56
N GLY A 97 4.30 -25.39 19.28
CA GLY A 97 3.84 -24.13 18.69
C GLY A 97 4.67 -22.89 19.09
N GLY A 98 5.57 -23.00 20.07
CA GLY A 98 6.42 -21.89 20.51
C GLY A 98 7.71 -21.69 19.71
N THR A 99 8.03 -22.55 18.75
CA THR A 99 9.33 -22.53 18.04
C THR A 99 9.13 -22.51 16.54
N ALA A 100 9.82 -21.60 15.84
CA ALA A 100 9.83 -21.55 14.40
C ALA A 100 11.18 -21.06 13.86
N LYS A 101 11.48 -21.42 12.61
CA LYS A 101 12.70 -20.99 11.90
C LYS A 101 12.33 -20.24 10.63
N LYS A 102 13.18 -19.29 10.24
CA LYS A 102 13.08 -18.48 9.02
C LYS A 102 11.70 -17.82 8.84
N GLN A 103 11.06 -17.42 9.93
CA GLN A 103 9.76 -16.76 9.85
C GLN A 103 9.94 -15.32 9.39
N ASP A 104 9.21 -14.92 8.35
CA ASP A 104 9.11 -13.53 7.95
C ASP A 104 7.95 -12.88 8.73
N ILE A 105 8.25 -11.83 9.51
CA ILE A 105 7.29 -11.12 10.36
C ILE A 105 7.32 -9.64 9.99
N ASP A 106 6.18 -9.07 9.63
CA ASP A 106 6.00 -7.62 9.56
C ASP A 106 5.71 -7.09 10.97
N LEU A 107 6.67 -6.35 11.56
CA LEU A 107 6.57 -5.95 12.96
C LEU A 107 5.43 -4.97 13.25
N ALA A 108 4.90 -4.29 12.22
CA ALA A 108 3.74 -3.41 12.36
C ALA A 108 2.42 -4.15 12.06
N GLN A 109 2.36 -4.90 10.96
CA GLN A 109 1.11 -5.54 10.51
C GLN A 109 0.78 -6.82 11.28
N ASP A 110 1.80 -7.61 11.65
CA ASP A 110 1.61 -8.91 12.28
C ASP A 110 1.61 -8.85 13.81
N ALA A 111 1.79 -7.66 14.42
CA ALA A 111 1.91 -7.52 15.88
C ALA A 111 0.75 -8.18 16.66
N GLN A 112 -0.47 -8.07 16.15
CA GLN A 112 -1.69 -8.67 16.69
C GLN A 112 -1.72 -10.22 16.62
N ASN A 113 -0.93 -10.83 15.75
CA ASN A 113 -0.85 -12.29 15.59
C ASN A 113 0.02 -12.94 16.67
N TYR A 114 0.79 -12.14 17.40
CA TYR A 114 1.69 -12.60 18.45
C TYR A 114 1.26 -12.08 19.81
N ILE A 115 1.76 -12.71 20.88
CA ILE A 115 1.50 -12.23 22.24
C ILE A 115 2.12 -10.85 22.45
N GLU A 116 1.50 -10.08 23.34
CA GLU A 116 1.99 -8.76 23.72
C GLU A 116 3.47 -8.82 24.13
N GLY A 117 4.24 -7.84 23.66
CA GLY A 117 5.67 -7.78 23.88
C GLY A 117 6.52 -8.54 22.85
N PHE A 118 5.96 -9.52 22.13
CA PHE A 118 6.73 -10.37 21.22
C PHE A 118 7.42 -9.59 20.10
N THR A 119 6.66 -8.91 19.24
CA THR A 119 7.22 -8.14 18.11
C THR A 119 8.01 -6.93 18.59
N SER A 120 7.50 -6.21 19.59
CA SER A 120 8.19 -5.04 20.16
C SER A 120 9.55 -5.37 20.78
N SER A 121 9.74 -6.59 21.31
CA SER A 121 11.03 -7.02 21.84
C SER A 121 12.13 -7.19 20.79
N ILE A 122 11.75 -7.28 19.51
CA ILE A 122 12.69 -7.40 18.37
C ILE A 122 13.16 -6.02 17.91
N VAL A 123 12.34 -4.98 18.12
CA VAL A 123 12.65 -3.62 17.70
C VAL A 123 13.90 -3.11 18.43
N GLY A 124 14.80 -2.48 17.68
CA GLY A 124 16.03 -1.92 18.22
C GLY A 124 17.23 -2.88 18.26
N HIS A 125 17.01 -4.18 18.03
CA HIS A 125 18.12 -5.14 17.83
C HIS A 125 18.71 -5.04 16.42
N ASN A 126 19.92 -5.57 16.23
CA ASN A 126 20.58 -5.63 14.93
C ASN A 126 20.35 -6.99 14.25
N VAL A 127 20.45 -7.00 12.92
CA VAL A 127 20.54 -8.26 12.18
C VAL A 127 21.77 -9.03 12.63
N GLY A 128 21.58 -10.32 12.93
CA GLY A 128 22.60 -11.21 13.48
C GLY A 128 22.47 -11.38 15.00
N ASP A 129 21.78 -10.46 15.70
CA ASP A 129 21.61 -10.55 17.15
C ASP A 129 20.86 -11.81 17.54
N LYS A 130 21.31 -12.40 18.66
CA LYS A 130 20.63 -13.49 19.35
C LYS A 130 20.43 -13.08 20.80
N PHE A 131 19.17 -13.04 21.23
CA PHE A 131 18.80 -12.56 22.56
C PHE A 131 17.56 -13.28 23.07
N THR A 132 17.31 -13.19 24.38
CA THR A 132 16.14 -13.80 25.02
C THR A 132 15.30 -12.73 25.71
N ALA A 133 14.02 -12.66 25.38
CA ALA A 133 13.05 -11.80 26.05
C ALA A 133 12.11 -12.62 26.94
N LYS A 134 11.87 -12.13 28.16
CA LYS A 134 10.84 -12.68 29.06
C LYS A 134 9.54 -11.93 28.80
N MET A 135 8.45 -12.66 28.59
CA MET A 135 7.11 -12.11 28.40
C MET A 135 6.07 -13.02 29.06
N LYS A 136 4.80 -12.65 28.97
CA LYS A 136 3.72 -13.35 29.66
C LYS A 136 2.53 -13.51 28.72
N PHE A 137 1.95 -14.70 28.68
CA PHE A 137 0.68 -14.90 27.99
C PHE A 137 -0.45 -14.17 28.73
N PRO A 138 -1.46 -13.63 28.02
CA PRO A 138 -2.60 -13.01 28.68
C PRO A 138 -3.37 -14.06 29.50
N LYS A 139 -4.03 -13.60 30.57
CA LYS A 139 -4.87 -14.49 31.42
C LYS A 139 -6.05 -15.10 30.65
N THR A 140 -6.50 -14.41 29.60
CA THR A 140 -7.59 -14.82 28.72
C THR A 140 -7.17 -15.82 27.63
N TYR A 141 -5.88 -16.19 27.55
CA TYR A 141 -5.41 -17.16 26.56
C TYR A 141 -5.97 -18.55 26.86
N THR A 142 -6.80 -19.09 25.96
CA THR A 142 -7.51 -20.36 26.19
C THR A 142 -6.76 -21.59 25.70
N ASN A 143 -5.82 -21.42 24.76
CA ASN A 143 -5.10 -22.56 24.19
C ASN A 143 -4.10 -23.16 25.20
N LYS A 144 -4.00 -24.48 25.18
CA LYS A 144 -2.95 -25.23 25.89
C LYS A 144 -1.84 -25.57 24.91
N ALA A 145 -0.64 -25.77 25.42
CA ALA A 145 0.48 -26.30 24.65
C ALA A 145 1.01 -27.58 25.29
N LYS A 146 1.67 -28.43 24.51
CA LYS A 146 2.35 -29.61 25.06
C LYS A 146 3.79 -29.26 25.44
N VAL A 147 4.20 -29.72 26.61
CA VAL A 147 5.57 -29.66 27.11
C VAL A 147 5.97 -31.08 27.48
N LYS A 148 6.99 -31.62 26.79
CA LYS A 148 7.38 -33.05 26.92
C LYS A 148 6.18 -34.01 26.82
N GLY A 149 5.31 -33.77 25.84
CA GLY A 149 4.13 -34.60 25.58
C GLY A 149 2.95 -34.41 26.54
N LYS A 150 3.05 -33.54 27.55
CA LYS A 150 1.96 -33.26 28.50
C LYS A 150 1.34 -31.89 28.25
N GLU A 151 0.01 -31.80 28.32
CA GLU A 151 -0.69 -30.53 28.19
C GLU A 151 -0.40 -29.60 29.37
N VAL A 152 -0.10 -28.34 29.06
CA VAL A 152 0.15 -27.27 30.02
C VAL A 152 -0.60 -26.03 29.57
N SER A 153 -1.36 -25.43 30.49
CA SER A 153 -1.97 -24.12 30.24
C SER A 153 -0.90 -23.05 30.10
N LEU A 154 -0.98 -22.22 29.06
CA LEU A 154 -0.11 -21.06 28.86
C LEU A 154 -0.68 -19.80 29.51
N ALA A 155 -1.99 -19.77 29.80
CA ALA A 155 -2.71 -18.62 30.33
C ALA A 155 -2.01 -17.98 31.54
N GLY A 156 -1.66 -16.70 31.43
CA GLY A 156 -1.02 -15.95 32.51
C GLY A 156 0.37 -16.45 32.91
N LYS A 157 0.99 -17.38 32.18
CA LYS A 157 2.31 -17.92 32.55
C LYS A 157 3.46 -17.10 31.95
N PRO A 158 4.56 -16.91 32.71
CA PRO A 158 5.77 -16.32 32.15
C PRO A 158 6.43 -17.30 31.18
N VAL A 159 6.90 -16.76 30.06
CA VAL A 159 7.59 -17.50 29.01
C VAL A 159 8.83 -16.73 28.54
N TRP A 160 9.76 -17.45 27.94
CA TRP A 160 11.00 -16.90 27.41
C TRP A 160 11.08 -17.22 25.93
N PHE A 161 11.21 -16.19 25.10
CA PHE A 161 11.48 -16.36 23.69
C PHE A 161 12.91 -15.98 23.39
N THR A 162 13.67 -16.93 22.85
CA THR A 162 15.00 -16.66 22.30
C THR A 162 14.86 -16.41 20.82
N PHE A 163 15.25 -15.23 20.38
CA PHE A 163 15.21 -14.79 19.00
C PHE A 163 16.60 -14.84 18.37
N LYS A 164 16.66 -15.06 17.07
CA LYS A 164 17.84 -14.82 16.22
C LYS A 164 17.39 -14.10 14.96
N ILE A 165 17.83 -12.87 14.76
CA ILE A 165 17.43 -12.06 13.61
C ILE A 165 18.34 -12.43 12.42
N ASN A 166 17.75 -13.00 11.37
CA ASN A 166 18.49 -13.47 10.20
C ASN A 166 18.67 -12.39 9.13
N SER A 167 17.63 -11.58 8.88
CA SER A 167 17.67 -10.48 7.90
C SER A 167 16.54 -9.47 8.12
N LEU A 168 16.67 -8.28 7.57
CA LEU A 168 15.57 -7.33 7.36
C LEU A 168 15.11 -7.41 5.92
N THR A 169 13.85 -7.10 5.67
CA THR A 169 13.35 -6.78 4.33
C THR A 169 13.26 -5.26 4.21
N LYS A 170 13.98 -4.69 3.26
CA LYS A 170 13.91 -3.26 2.93
C LYS A 170 13.28 -3.07 1.56
N LYS A 171 12.48 -2.01 1.41
CA LYS A 171 12.00 -1.56 0.10
C LYS A 171 13.13 -0.83 -0.61
N GLU A 172 13.53 -1.32 -1.76
CA GLU A 172 14.48 -0.68 -2.66
C GLU A 172 13.68 -0.01 -3.79
N THR A 173 13.44 1.29 -3.63
CA THR A 173 12.82 2.12 -4.67
C THR A 173 13.85 2.35 -5.77
N PRO A 174 13.54 2.03 -7.04
CA PRO A 174 14.46 2.29 -8.15
C PRO A 174 14.73 3.80 -8.27
N LYS A 175 15.90 4.14 -8.80
CA LYS A 175 16.23 5.53 -9.15
C LYS A 175 15.73 5.83 -10.56
N LEU A 176 15.22 7.04 -10.77
CA LEU A 176 14.91 7.52 -12.11
C LEU A 176 16.19 7.69 -12.93
N ASN A 177 16.33 6.89 -13.97
CA ASN A 177 17.41 6.97 -14.96
C ASN A 177 16.93 6.41 -16.30
N ASP A 178 17.73 6.58 -17.35
CA ASP A 178 17.35 6.16 -18.71
C ASP A 178 17.08 4.65 -18.82
N LYS A 179 17.75 3.83 -17.99
CA LYS A 179 17.47 2.38 -17.92
C LYS A 179 16.05 2.12 -17.39
N PHE A 180 15.69 2.75 -16.28
CA PHE A 180 14.34 2.65 -15.71
C PHE A 180 13.29 3.12 -16.72
N VAL A 181 13.55 4.22 -17.43
CA VAL A 181 12.64 4.73 -18.47
C VAL A 181 12.43 3.72 -19.58
N LYS A 182 13.51 3.18 -20.17
CA LYS A 182 13.42 2.17 -21.24
C LYS A 182 12.61 0.94 -20.82
N GLU A 183 12.77 0.50 -19.58
CA GLU A 183 12.08 -0.68 -19.05
C GLU A 183 10.61 -0.42 -18.69
N ASN A 184 10.25 0.83 -18.34
CA ASN A 184 8.98 1.10 -17.66
C ASN A 184 8.10 2.19 -18.31
N ALA A 185 8.57 2.91 -19.34
CA ALA A 185 7.80 3.99 -19.99
C ALA A 185 6.45 3.49 -20.52
N LYS A 186 6.44 2.32 -21.17
CA LYS A 186 5.23 1.73 -21.73
C LYS A 186 4.28 1.18 -20.68
N THR A 187 4.81 0.57 -19.61
CA THR A 187 4.00 -0.14 -18.61
C THR A 187 3.48 0.79 -17.53
N LEU A 188 4.33 1.67 -16.98
CA LEU A 188 3.97 2.55 -15.86
C LEU A 188 3.37 3.87 -16.31
N PHE A 189 3.77 4.37 -17.48
CA PHE A 189 3.33 5.67 -17.99
C PHE A 189 2.47 5.56 -19.26
N GLN A 190 2.15 4.33 -19.68
CA GLN A 190 1.32 4.06 -20.86
C GLN A 190 1.81 4.82 -22.10
N ALA A 191 3.13 4.96 -22.24
CA ALA A 191 3.72 5.65 -23.38
C ALA A 191 3.37 4.95 -24.69
N ASP A 192 2.72 5.69 -25.59
CA ASP A 192 2.39 5.27 -26.96
C ASP A 192 3.61 5.27 -27.88
N LYS A 193 4.69 5.93 -27.45
CA LYS A 193 5.95 6.12 -28.18
C LYS A 193 7.12 5.46 -27.46
N ASP A 194 8.16 5.19 -28.24
CA ASP A 194 9.43 4.66 -27.73
C ASP A 194 10.22 5.77 -27.00
N ILE A 195 10.04 5.85 -25.68
CA ILE A 195 10.69 6.82 -24.80
C ILE A 195 11.91 6.16 -24.15
N LYS A 196 13.10 6.73 -24.35
CA LYS A 196 14.37 6.12 -23.92
C LYS A 196 15.09 6.90 -22.83
N THR A 197 14.75 8.17 -22.65
CA THR A 197 15.46 9.06 -21.73
C THR A 197 14.54 9.69 -20.70
N VAL A 198 15.09 10.05 -19.55
CA VAL A 198 14.37 10.79 -18.50
C VAL A 198 13.79 12.11 -19.01
N LYS A 199 14.51 12.79 -19.91
CA LYS A 199 14.08 14.06 -20.50
C LYS A 199 12.83 13.88 -21.38
N GLU A 200 12.83 12.86 -22.23
CA GLU A 200 11.67 12.51 -23.06
C GLU A 200 10.47 12.12 -22.21
N LEU A 201 10.68 11.31 -21.17
CA LEU A 201 9.62 10.90 -20.26
C LEU A 201 8.96 12.10 -19.58
N LYS A 202 9.74 13.02 -19.02
CA LYS A 202 9.21 14.23 -18.39
C LYS A 202 8.39 15.07 -19.37
N LYS A 203 8.86 15.22 -20.61
CA LYS A 203 8.15 15.95 -21.67
C LYS A 203 6.84 15.26 -22.04
N TYR A 204 6.85 13.93 -22.15
CA TYR A 204 5.67 13.13 -22.43
C TYR A 204 4.62 13.30 -21.33
N ILE A 205 4.97 13.03 -20.07
CA ILE A 205 4.06 13.17 -18.92
C ILE A 205 3.46 14.58 -18.86
N LYS A 206 4.29 15.62 -19.03
CA LYS A 206 3.82 17.01 -19.04
C LYS A 206 2.82 17.29 -20.15
N THR A 207 3.00 16.67 -21.32
CA THR A 207 2.10 16.82 -22.46
C THR A 207 0.79 16.08 -22.21
N GLU A 208 0.85 14.86 -21.70
CA GLU A 208 -0.34 14.06 -21.40
C GLU A 208 -1.17 14.71 -20.28
N MET A 209 -0.55 15.14 -19.18
CA MET A 209 -1.26 15.85 -18.09
C MET A 209 -1.94 17.12 -18.59
N ARG A 210 -1.33 17.84 -19.55
CA ARG A 210 -1.98 19.01 -20.17
C ARG A 210 -3.20 18.62 -20.98
N LYS A 211 -3.14 17.53 -21.76
CA LYS A 211 -4.30 17.05 -22.52
C LYS A 211 -5.45 16.70 -21.57
N TYR A 212 -5.18 15.92 -20.52
CA TYR A 212 -6.21 15.51 -19.55
C TYR A 212 -6.79 16.67 -18.74
N ASN A 213 -5.99 17.66 -18.34
CA ASN A 213 -6.49 18.83 -17.61
C ASN A 213 -7.25 19.84 -18.51
N ILE A 214 -7.20 19.65 -19.83
CA ILE A 214 -7.86 20.48 -20.83
C ILE A 214 -9.11 19.78 -21.42
N SER A 215 -9.30 18.48 -21.14
CA SER A 215 -10.43 17.65 -21.60
C SER A 215 -11.58 17.73 -20.62
#